data_AF-A0A7G9B274-F1
#
_entry.id   AF-A0A7G9B274-F1
#
_cell.length_a   1.000
_cell.length_b   1.000
_cell.length_c   1.000
_cell.angle_alpha   90.00
_cell.angle_beta   90.00
_cell.angle_gamma   90.00
#
_symmetry.space_group_name_H-M   'P 1'
#
loop_
_entity.id
_entity.type
_entity.pdbx_description
1 polymer ?
#
loop_
_entity_poly.entity_id
_entity_poly.type
_entity_poly.pdbx_seq_one_letter_code
_entity_poly.pdbx_strand_id
1 'polypeptide(L)'
;MANDVNHLIDMLYGMIDEAKGTAFGQGKCSINRDEALDLLDEIRAQMPVELKRAQELLRAREEYVESAKRDVERMMRQAELDAKTKVSESEVTAAARDKARAIVQRAEDRTREMYRVTNEYTEDALRRTEEAINMALEEIRQSRANFRAASAEKMQQQRQQLQERDKEQRDEENS
;
A
#
# COMPACT_ATOMS: atom_id res chain seq x y z
N MET A 1 -26.10 65.30 3.25
CA MET A 1 -24.97 64.91 4.11
C MET A 1 -25.59 64.13 5.25
N ALA A 2 -25.32 62.83 5.36
CA ALA A 2 -25.81 62.08 6.51
C ALA A 2 -24.95 62.51 7.70
N ASN A 3 -25.55 63.20 8.68
CA ASN A 3 -24.85 63.52 9.92
C ASN A 3 -24.69 62.20 10.67
N ASP A 4 -23.47 61.67 10.70
CA ASP A 4 -23.12 60.51 11.51
C ASP A 4 -23.43 60.83 12.98
N VAL A 5 -23.89 59.85 13.76
CA VAL A 5 -24.16 60.03 15.19
C VAL A 5 -22.96 60.64 15.92
N ASN A 6 -21.73 60.29 15.51
CA ASN A 6 -20.51 60.90 16.04
C ASN A 6 -20.43 62.40 15.74
N HIS A 7 -20.81 62.83 14.54
CA HIS A 7 -20.84 64.25 14.18
C HIS A 7 -21.86 65.02 15.01
N LEU A 8 -23.03 64.44 15.30
CA LEU A 8 -24.03 65.08 16.17
C LEU A 8 -23.53 65.20 17.61
N ILE A 9 -22.83 64.18 18.11
CA ILE A 9 -22.18 64.20 19.42
C ILE A 9 -21.10 65.27 19.47
N ASP A 10 -20.26 65.39 18.42
CA ASP A 10 -19.20 66.39 18.33
C ASP A 10 -19.76 67.82 18.29
N MET A 11 -20.87 68.03 17.57
CA MET A 11 -21.56 69.34 17.56
C MET A 11 -22.15 69.69 18.94
N LEU A 12 -22.76 68.72 19.63
CA LEU A 12 -23.26 68.93 20.99
C LEU A 12 -22.11 69.20 21.97
N TYR A 13 -20.99 68.51 21.80
CA TYR A 13 -19.78 68.72 22.59
C TYR A 13 -19.22 70.13 22.38
N GLY A 14 -19.07 70.55 21.11
CA GLY A 14 -18.64 71.91 20.77
C GLY A 14 -19.58 72.99 21.30
N MET A 15 -20.90 72.77 21.22
CA MET A 15 -21.89 73.68 21.78
C MET A 15 -21.72 73.87 23.29
N ILE A 16 -21.34 72.83 24.03
CA ILE A 16 -21.10 72.89 25.48
C ILE A 16 -19.74 73.50 25.80
N ASP A 17 -18.70 73.20 25.01
CA ASP A 17 -17.33 73.68 25.20
C ASP A 17 -17.20 75.20 24.91
N GLU A 18 -17.89 75.69 23.87
CA GLU A 18 -17.90 77.11 23.50
C GLU A 18 -18.92 77.95 24.30
N ALA A 19 -19.73 77.30 25.15
CA ALA A 19 -20.80 77.94 25.89
C ALA A 19 -20.29 78.98 26.90
N LYS A 20 -20.93 80.15 26.93
CA LYS A 20 -20.55 81.23 27.86
C LYS A 20 -20.84 80.84 29.32
N GLY A 21 -19.84 81.03 30.19
CA GLY A 21 -19.99 80.84 31.64
C GLY A 21 -20.97 81.84 32.26
N THR A 22 -21.75 81.40 33.25
CA THR A 22 -22.74 82.25 33.93
C THR A 22 -22.14 82.96 35.15
N ALA A 23 -22.56 84.22 35.40
CA ALA A 23 -21.93 85.14 36.35
C ALA A 23 -21.95 84.71 37.84
N PHE A 24 -22.67 83.63 38.20
CA PHE A 24 -22.83 83.19 39.60
C PHE A 24 -22.77 81.66 39.79
N GLY A 25 -22.13 80.91 38.88
CA GLY A 25 -21.94 79.47 39.04
C GLY A 25 -20.66 78.96 38.40
N GLN A 26 -19.68 78.56 39.21
CA GLN A 26 -18.52 77.83 38.70
C GLN A 26 -18.99 76.50 38.07
N GLY A 27 -18.55 76.24 36.84
CA GLY A 27 -18.95 75.05 36.07
C GLY A 27 -20.34 75.10 35.45
N LYS A 28 -21.01 76.26 35.42
CA LYS A 28 -22.32 76.42 34.75
C LYS A 28 -22.18 77.27 33.50
N CYS A 29 -22.52 76.70 32.35
CA CYS A 29 -22.56 77.39 31.07
C CYS A 29 -24.02 77.63 30.62
N SER A 30 -24.23 78.65 29.79
CA SER A 30 -25.53 78.95 29.16
C SER A 30 -25.49 78.52 27.71
N ILE A 31 -26.38 77.59 27.33
CA ILE A 31 -26.56 77.09 25.96
C ILE A 31 -27.99 77.28 25.49
N ASN A 32 -28.20 77.28 24.17
CA ASN A 32 -29.53 77.23 23.59
C ASN A 32 -30.15 75.86 23.87
N ARG A 33 -31.16 75.83 24.73
CA ARG A 33 -31.82 74.60 25.15
C ARG A 33 -32.47 73.87 23.97
N ASP A 34 -33.13 74.60 23.09
CA ASP A 34 -33.92 74.00 22.00
C ASP A 34 -32.98 73.31 21.01
N GLU A 35 -31.89 73.98 20.64
CA GLU A 35 -30.86 73.43 19.74
C GLU A 35 -30.14 72.20 20.32
N ALA A 36 -29.83 72.21 21.63
CA ALA A 36 -29.23 71.07 22.30
C ALA A 36 -30.21 69.87 22.40
N LEU A 37 -31.50 70.13 22.60
CA LEU A 37 -32.53 69.10 22.62
C LEU A 37 -32.76 68.51 21.23
N ASP A 38 -32.77 69.33 20.18
CA ASP A 38 -32.90 68.87 18.81
C ASP A 38 -31.74 67.92 18.42
N LEU A 39 -30.50 68.26 18.79
CA LEU A 39 -29.34 67.38 18.59
C LEU A 39 -29.47 66.06 19.35
N LEU A 40 -29.92 66.10 20.60
CA LEU A 40 -30.13 64.90 21.41
C LEU A 40 -31.24 64.01 20.84
N ASP A 41 -32.32 64.60 20.32
CA ASP A 41 -33.41 63.86 19.68
C ASP A 41 -32.96 63.22 18.36
N GLU A 42 -32.14 63.91 17.57
CA GLU A 42 -31.56 63.35 16.35
C GLU A 42 -30.59 62.19 16.66
N ILE A 43 -29.70 62.35 17.65
CA ILE A 43 -28.83 61.28 18.16
C ILE A 43 -29.67 60.08 18.63
N ARG A 44 -30.72 60.33 19.41
CA ARG A 44 -31.59 59.29 19.96
C ARG A 44 -32.35 58.54 18.86
N ALA A 45 -32.68 59.21 17.75
CA ALA A 45 -33.34 58.59 16.61
C ALA A 45 -32.37 57.76 15.75
N GLN A 46 -31.14 58.24 15.53
CA GLN A 46 -30.19 57.62 14.60
C GLN A 46 -29.31 56.54 15.25
N MET A 47 -28.91 56.70 16.52
CA MET A 47 -28.02 55.76 17.22
C MET A 47 -28.53 54.30 17.26
N PRO A 48 -29.83 54.02 17.53
CA PRO A 48 -30.33 52.65 17.50
C PRO A 48 -30.25 52.02 16.10
N VAL A 49 -30.42 52.83 15.05
CA VAL A 49 -30.38 52.37 13.66
C VAL A 49 -28.96 52.01 13.26
N GLU A 50 -27.98 52.85 13.58
CA GLU A 50 -26.56 52.57 13.29
C GLU A 50 -26.05 51.36 14.08
N LEU A 51 -26.42 51.25 15.36
CA LEU A 51 -26.05 50.10 16.19
C LEU A 51 -26.62 48.79 15.63
N LYS A 52 -27.89 48.80 15.19
CA LYS A 52 -28.51 47.64 14.55
C LYS A 52 -27.79 47.26 13.26
N ARG A 53 -27.46 48.25 12.42
CA ARG A 53 -26.71 48.03 11.18
C ARG A 53 -25.32 47.44 11.43
N ALA A 54 -24.61 47.92 12.46
CA ALA A 54 -23.31 47.39 12.86
C ALA A 54 -23.43 45.92 13.34
N GLN A 55 -24.45 45.61 14.14
CA GLN A 55 -24.73 44.24 14.58
C GLN A 55 -25.07 43.30 13.42
N GLU A 56 -25.86 43.75 12.46
CA GLU A 56 -26.19 42.99 11.24
C GLU A 56 -24.94 42.72 10.40
N LEU A 57 -24.06 43.72 10.24
CA LEU A 57 -22.79 43.56 9.52
C LEU A 57 -21.87 42.55 10.21
N LEU A 58 -21.79 42.59 11.55
CA LEU A 58 -21.01 41.61 12.32
C LEU A 58 -21.55 40.18 12.12
N ARG A 59 -22.87 40.00 12.19
CA ARG A 59 -23.50 38.70 11.93
C ARG A 59 -23.24 38.20 10.50
N ALA A 60 -23.40 39.06 9.50
CA ALA A 60 -23.14 38.72 8.11
C ALA A 60 -21.66 38.33 7.90
N ARG A 61 -20.73 39.03 8.57
CA ARG A 61 -19.31 38.69 8.54
C ARG A 61 -19.03 37.31 9.16
N GLU A 62 -19.63 37.01 10.31
CA GLU A 62 -19.48 35.71 10.96
C GLU A 62 -20.01 34.58 10.08
N GLU A 63 -21.19 34.74 9.50
CA GLU A 63 -21.78 33.78 8.56
C GLU A 63 -20.91 33.58 7.31
N TYR A 64 -20.39 34.67 6.75
CA TYR A 64 -19.48 34.61 5.61
C TYR A 64 -18.20 33.83 5.94
N VAL A 65 -17.59 34.09 7.09
CA VAL A 65 -16.38 33.38 7.54
C VAL A 65 -16.67 31.89 7.75
N GLU A 66 -17.80 31.57 8.37
CA GLU A 66 -18.23 30.18 8.60
C GLU A 66 -18.48 29.45 7.27
N SER A 67 -19.16 30.09 6.32
CA SER A 67 -19.38 29.54 4.98
C SER A 67 -18.05 29.31 4.24
N ALA A 68 -17.15 30.29 4.26
CA ALA A 68 -15.85 30.19 3.63
C ALA A 68 -15.03 29.03 4.20
N LYS A 69 -15.04 28.84 5.53
CA LYS A 69 -14.38 27.68 6.17
C LYS A 69 -14.97 26.35 5.66
N ARG A 70 -16.30 26.23 5.61
CA ARG A 70 -16.97 25.02 5.10
C ARG A 70 -16.65 24.75 3.63
N ASP A 71 -16.56 25.80 2.82
CA ASP A 71 -16.22 25.68 1.41
C ASP A 71 -14.76 25.25 1.21
N VAL A 72 -13.82 25.79 1.99
CA VAL A 72 -12.42 25.36 1.99
C VAL A 72 -12.31 23.89 2.41
N GLU A 73 -12.99 23.47 3.47
CA GLU A 73 -12.98 22.07 3.88
C GLU A 73 -13.54 21.14 2.79
N ARG A 74 -14.63 21.55 2.12
CA ARG A 74 -15.21 20.79 1.01
C ARG A 74 -14.23 20.70 -0.15
N MET A 75 -13.57 21.80 -0.49
CA MET A 75 -12.55 21.85 -1.55
C MET A 75 -11.36 20.95 -1.22
N MET A 76 -10.86 20.97 0.02
CA MET A 76 -9.75 20.10 0.43
C MET A 76 -10.14 18.62 0.36
N ARG A 77 -11.33 18.25 0.83
CA ARG A 77 -11.83 16.87 0.72
C ARG A 77 -11.94 16.41 -0.73
N GLN A 78 -12.45 17.27 -1.62
CA GLN A 78 -12.54 16.96 -3.05
C GLN A 78 -11.16 16.81 -3.69
N ALA A 79 -10.23 17.73 -3.41
CA ALA A 79 -8.88 17.68 -3.94
C ALA A 79 -8.12 16.41 -3.50
N GLU A 80 -8.32 15.97 -2.25
CA GLU A 80 -7.73 14.72 -1.76
C GLU A 80 -8.31 13.49 -2.49
N LEU A 81 -9.62 13.47 -2.72
CA LEU A 81 -10.30 12.41 -3.47
C LEU A 81 -9.81 12.35 -4.93
N ASP A 82 -9.70 13.52 -5.57
CA ASP A 82 -9.21 13.65 -6.94
C ASP A 82 -7.74 13.23 -7.04
N ALA A 83 -6.91 13.57 -6.05
CA ALA A 83 -5.51 13.14 -5.99
C ALA A 83 -5.41 11.61 -5.86
N LYS A 84 -6.20 10.99 -4.97
CA LYS A 84 -6.25 9.52 -4.83
C LYS A 84 -6.69 8.84 -6.13
N THR A 85 -7.71 9.39 -6.78
CA THR A 85 -8.23 8.88 -8.06
C THR A 85 -7.16 8.98 -9.15
N LYS A 86 -6.56 10.16 -9.34
CA LYS A 86 -5.48 10.38 -10.33
C LYS A 86 -4.26 9.51 -10.10
N VAL A 87 -3.88 9.23 -8.84
CA VAL A 87 -2.77 8.31 -8.54
C VAL A 87 -3.16 6.87 -8.87
N SER A 88 -4.37 6.45 -8.51
CA SER A 88 -4.88 5.10 -8.84
C SER A 88 -5.08 4.89 -10.34
N GLU A 89 -5.43 5.93 -11.07
CA GLU A 89 -5.57 5.93 -12.53
C GLU A 89 -4.27 6.27 -13.25
N SER A 90 -3.23 6.68 -12.50
CA SER A 90 -1.96 7.03 -13.11
C SER A 90 -1.45 5.82 -13.88
N GLU A 91 -1.12 6.04 -15.15
CA GLU A 91 -0.53 5.04 -16.04
C GLU A 91 0.67 4.35 -15.39
N VAL A 92 1.36 5.02 -14.46
CA VAL A 92 2.46 4.47 -13.67
C VAL A 92 2.00 3.31 -12.79
N THR A 93 0.85 3.42 -12.10
CA THR A 93 0.35 2.34 -11.23
C THR A 93 -0.22 1.18 -12.05
N ALA A 94 -0.86 1.47 -13.19
CA ALA A 94 -1.30 0.45 -14.14
C ALA A 94 -0.10 -0.32 -14.73
N ALA A 95 0.90 0.40 -15.26
CA ALA A 95 2.12 -0.19 -15.78
C ALA A 95 2.91 -0.98 -14.72
N ALA A 96 2.94 -0.51 -13.47
CA ALA A 96 3.56 -1.24 -12.37
C ALA A 96 2.82 -2.57 -12.08
N ARG A 97 1.48 -2.57 -12.09
CA ARG A 97 0.66 -3.79 -11.91
C ARG A 97 0.88 -4.77 -13.06
N ASP A 98 0.92 -4.30 -14.30
CA ASP A 98 1.15 -5.16 -15.47
C ASP A 98 2.56 -5.75 -15.45
N LYS A 99 3.57 -4.96 -15.08
CA LYS A 99 4.94 -5.45 -14.89
C LYS A 99 5.02 -6.49 -13.78
N ALA A 100 4.33 -6.28 -12.66
CA ALA A 100 4.27 -7.25 -11.57
C ALA A 100 3.65 -8.57 -12.04
N ARG A 101 2.52 -8.51 -12.76
CA ARG A 101 1.87 -9.70 -13.36
C ARG A 101 2.80 -10.43 -14.32
N ALA A 102 3.51 -9.70 -15.18
CA ALA A 102 4.46 -10.29 -16.11
C ALA A 102 5.65 -10.97 -15.40
N ILE A 103 6.12 -10.42 -14.28
CA ILE A 103 7.17 -11.05 -13.46
C ILE A 103 6.67 -12.36 -12.85
N VAL A 104 5.45 -12.37 -12.29
CA VAL A 104 4.86 -13.58 -11.70
C VAL A 104 4.66 -14.66 -12.76
N GLN A 105 4.09 -14.32 -13.92
CA GLN A 105 3.93 -15.28 -15.01
C GLN A 105 5.26 -15.87 -15.48
N ARG A 106 6.29 -15.04 -15.67
CA ARG A 106 7.63 -15.52 -16.04
C ARG A 106 8.24 -16.42 -14.97
N ALA A 107 8.02 -16.12 -13.68
CA ALA A 107 8.49 -16.96 -12.59
C ALA A 107 7.78 -18.33 -12.63
N GLU A 108 6.45 -18.35 -12.78
CA GLU A 108 5.68 -19.59 -12.90
C GLU A 108 6.10 -20.43 -14.11
N ASP A 109 6.25 -19.81 -15.28
CA ASP A 109 6.72 -20.48 -16.50
C ASP A 109 8.10 -21.09 -16.31
N ARG A 110 9.02 -20.33 -15.70
CA ARG A 110 10.37 -20.80 -15.43
C ARG A 110 10.39 -21.94 -14.42
N THR A 111 9.55 -21.90 -13.40
CA THR A 111 9.40 -22.99 -12.42
C THR A 111 8.84 -24.24 -13.08
N ARG A 112 7.80 -24.13 -13.92
CA ARG A 112 7.25 -25.26 -14.68
C ARG A 112 8.32 -25.91 -15.56
N GLU A 113 9.08 -25.09 -16.29
CA GLU A 113 10.15 -25.60 -17.16
C GLU A 113 11.27 -26.26 -16.35
N MET A 114 11.65 -25.67 -15.22
CA MET A 114 12.64 -26.26 -14.32
C MET A 114 12.19 -27.65 -13.84
N TYR A 115 10.93 -27.80 -13.40
CA TYR A 115 10.40 -29.10 -13.01
C TYR A 115 10.45 -30.12 -14.15
N ARG A 116 10.06 -29.70 -15.37
CA ARG A 116 10.11 -30.57 -16.55
C ARG A 116 11.52 -31.08 -16.82
N VAL A 117 12.49 -30.17 -16.89
CA VAL A 117 13.90 -30.50 -17.15
C VAL A 117 14.49 -31.35 -16.04
N THR A 118 14.18 -31.06 -14.77
CA THR A 118 14.65 -31.87 -13.64
C THR A 118 14.07 -33.27 -13.67
N ASN A 119 12.78 -33.43 -13.99
CA ASN A 119 12.15 -34.74 -14.07
C ASN A 119 12.75 -35.56 -15.22
N GLU A 120 12.92 -34.96 -16.39
CA GLU A 120 13.56 -35.59 -17.56
C GLU A 120 15.00 -36.03 -17.25
N TYR A 121 15.79 -35.18 -16.58
CA TYR A 121 17.14 -35.53 -16.15
C TYR A 121 17.14 -36.68 -15.12
N THR A 122 16.21 -36.65 -14.17
CA THR A 122 16.12 -37.69 -13.12
C THR A 122 15.73 -39.03 -13.72
N GLU A 123 14.78 -39.04 -14.66
CA GLU A 123 14.34 -40.24 -15.37
C GLU A 123 15.47 -40.82 -16.23
N ASP A 124 16.22 -39.99 -16.93
CA ASP A 124 17.38 -40.44 -17.71
C ASP A 124 18.52 -40.97 -16.83
N ALA A 125 18.77 -40.33 -15.68
CA ALA A 125 19.74 -40.84 -14.71
C ALA A 125 19.31 -42.20 -14.14
N LEU A 126 18.03 -42.35 -13.76
CA LEU A 126 17.48 -43.61 -13.26
C LEU A 126 17.57 -44.72 -14.32
N ARG A 127 17.17 -44.43 -15.57
CA ARG A 127 17.28 -45.37 -16.69
C ARG A 127 18.71 -45.85 -16.89
N ARG A 128 19.69 -44.94 -16.92
CA ARG A 128 21.12 -45.28 -17.05
C ARG A 128 21.60 -46.16 -15.90
N THR A 129 21.14 -45.91 -14.68
CA THR A 129 21.49 -46.77 -13.53
C THR A 129 20.85 -48.15 -13.61
N GLU A 130 19.60 -48.24 -14.08
CA GLU A 130 18.91 -49.51 -14.30
C GLU A 130 19.61 -50.35 -15.37
N GLU A 131 19.98 -49.74 -16.50
CA GLU A 131 20.76 -50.38 -17.57
C GLU A 131 22.10 -50.91 -17.04
N ALA A 132 22.83 -50.11 -16.25
CA ALA A 132 24.09 -50.52 -15.64
C ALA A 132 23.93 -51.70 -14.67
N ILE A 133 22.89 -51.68 -13.82
CA ILE A 133 22.60 -52.78 -12.89
C ILE A 133 22.23 -54.04 -13.65
N ASN A 134 21.42 -53.95 -14.71
CA ASN A 134 21.04 -55.10 -15.53
C ASN A 134 22.25 -55.74 -16.22
N MET A 135 23.18 -54.93 -16.75
CA MET A 135 24.43 -55.44 -17.33
C MET A 135 25.28 -56.17 -16.28
N ALA A 136 25.46 -55.58 -15.10
CA ALA A 136 26.21 -56.22 -14.00
C ALA A 136 25.53 -57.51 -13.50
N LEU A 137 24.20 -57.53 -13.45
CA LEU A 137 23.43 -58.72 -13.08
C LEU A 137 23.62 -59.85 -14.09
N GLU A 138 23.62 -59.54 -15.39
CA GLU A 138 23.88 -60.55 -16.43
C GLU A 138 25.30 -61.08 -16.39
N GLU A 139 26.30 -60.22 -16.13
CA GLU A 139 27.68 -60.67 -15.92
C GLU A 139 27.79 -61.66 -14.75
N ILE A 140 27.10 -61.38 -13.63
CA ILE A 140 27.02 -62.29 -12.48
C ILE A 140 26.33 -63.60 -12.85
N ARG A 141 25.21 -63.54 -13.58
CA ARG A 141 24.48 -64.75 -14.03
C ARG A 141 25.35 -65.63 -14.92
N GLN A 142 26.06 -65.02 -15.86
CA GLN A 142 26.95 -65.73 -16.78
C GLN A 142 28.15 -66.32 -16.06
N SER A 143 28.77 -65.58 -15.13
CA SER A 143 29.83 -66.09 -14.26
C SER A 143 29.37 -67.31 -13.44
N ARG A 144 28.16 -67.27 -12.85
CA ARG A 144 27.57 -68.40 -12.13
C ARG A 144 27.29 -69.61 -13.03
N ALA A 145 26.80 -69.39 -14.25
CA ALA A 145 26.55 -70.45 -15.21
C ALA A 145 27.86 -71.14 -15.63
N ASN A 146 28.89 -70.36 -15.95
CA ASN A 146 30.22 -70.85 -16.30
C ASN A 146 30.86 -71.63 -15.15
N PHE A 147 30.76 -71.13 -13.91
CA PHE A 147 31.26 -71.84 -12.73
C PHE A 147 30.57 -73.20 -12.54
N ARG A 148 29.25 -73.26 -12.71
CA ARG A 148 28.49 -74.53 -12.62
C ARG A 148 28.89 -75.51 -13.73
N ALA A 149 29.05 -75.04 -14.96
CA ALA A 149 29.48 -75.88 -16.08
C ALA A 149 30.88 -76.45 -15.84
N ALA A 150 31.86 -75.59 -15.51
CA ALA A 150 33.22 -76.01 -15.18
C ALA A 150 33.28 -76.98 -13.98
N SER A 151 32.45 -76.74 -12.96
CA SER A 151 32.35 -77.65 -11.82
C SER A 151 31.77 -79.02 -12.20
N ALA A 152 30.77 -79.08 -13.08
CA ALA A 152 30.19 -80.32 -13.57
C ALA A 152 31.16 -81.12 -14.45
N GLU A 153 31.88 -80.44 -15.35
CA GLU A 153 32.93 -81.05 -16.18
C GLU A 153 34.05 -81.65 -15.32
N LYS A 154 34.53 -80.91 -14.30
CA LYS A 154 35.56 -81.41 -13.39
C LYS A 154 35.12 -82.65 -12.62
N MET A 155 33.86 -82.69 -12.18
CA MET A 155 33.27 -83.88 -11.54
C MET A 155 33.17 -85.07 -12.49
N GLN A 156 32.81 -84.85 -13.76
CA GLN A 156 32.79 -85.91 -14.77
C GLN A 156 34.19 -86.46 -15.05
N GLN A 157 35.19 -85.60 -15.21
CA GLN A 157 36.58 -86.01 -15.39
C GLN A 157 37.10 -86.84 -14.20
N GLN A 158 36.82 -86.37 -12.97
CA GLN A 158 37.24 -87.09 -11.76
C GLN A 158 36.55 -88.46 -11.65
N ARG A 159 35.28 -88.54 -12.07
CA ARG A 159 34.54 -89.81 -12.10
C ARG A 159 35.05 -90.77 -13.19
N GLN A 160 35.44 -90.25 -14.35
CA GLN A 160 36.07 -91.04 -15.42
C GLN A 160 37.43 -91.57 -14.99
N GLN A 161 38.30 -90.73 -14.38
CA GLN A 161 39.59 -91.16 -13.87
C GLN A 161 39.48 -92.24 -12.77
N LEU A 162 38.48 -92.13 -11.89
CA LEU A 162 38.21 -93.17 -10.89
C LEU A 162 37.74 -94.48 -11.56
N GLN A 163 36.88 -94.40 -12.58
CA GLN A 163 36.45 -95.58 -13.33
C GLN A 163 37.55 -96.24 -14.16
N GLU A 164 38.47 -95.44 -14.73
CA GLU A 164 39.65 -95.93 -15.44
C GLU A 164 40.62 -96.60 -14.47
N ARG A 165 40.93 -95.97 -13.33
CA ARG A 165 41.75 -96.59 -12.28
C ARG A 165 41.15 -97.87 -11.72
N ASP A 166 39.84 -97.90 -11.48
CA ASP A 166 39.14 -99.10 -10.99
C ASP A 166 39.15 -100.23 -12.03
N LYS A 167 39.16 -99.90 -13.33
CA LYS A 167 39.33 -100.89 -14.42
C LYS A 167 40.76 -101.40 -14.50
N GLU A 168 41.75 -100.51 -14.47
CA GLU A 168 43.17 -100.87 -14.49
C GLU A 168 43.52 -101.80 -13.32
N GLN A 169 43.03 -101.51 -12.11
CA GLN A 169 43.23 -102.38 -10.93
C GLN A 169 42.56 -103.74 -11.06
N ARG A 170 41.37 -103.81 -11.69
CA ARG A 170 40.68 -105.09 -11.95
C ARG A 170 41.37 -105.93 -13.01
N ASP A 171 41.97 -105.29 -14.00
CA ASP A 171 42.72 -105.98 -15.06
C ASP A 171 44.08 -106.47 -14.53
N GLU A 172 44.70 -105.77 -13.57
CA GLU A 172 45.91 -106.22 -12.85
C GLU A 172 45.65 -107.37 -11.86
N GLU A 173 44.52 -107.40 -11.15
CA GLU A 173 44.17 -108.50 -10.22
C GLU A 173 43.81 -109.82 -10.92
N ASN A 174 43.48 -109.78 -12.22
CA ASN A 174 43.04 -110.94 -13.01
C ASN A 174 44.12 -111.52 -13.95
N SER A 175 45.36 -111.03 -13.88
CA SER A 175 46.51 -111.49 -14.67
C SER A 175 47.60 -112.13 -13.82
#